data_AF-A0A2E2L9L3-F1
#
_entry.id   AF-A0A2E2L9L3-F1
#
_cell.length_a   1.000
_cell.length_b   1.000
_cell.length_c   1.000
_cell.angle_alpha   90.00
_cell.angle_beta   90.00
_cell.angle_gamma   90.00
#
_symmetry.space_group_name_H-M   'P 1'
#
loop_
_entity.id
_entity.type
_entity.pdbx_description
1 polymer ?
#
loop_
_entity_poly.entity_id
_entity_poly.type
_entity_poly.pdbx_seq_one_letter_code
_entity_poly.pdbx_strand_id
1 'polypeptide(L)'
;MRKLPVLIEPFTGETVSSVYRRLTTRNAVPAGELWTTLRHERPRLPLRTTPELVPRLVEQLADLPPGYFDGSRSDRLFVRCIHADWRHNNCPMCAPLPSAVTKCRRCTGGEPVEVRTRIGAVCARHRRWHYAGADRDLARSADFFRAERCLTGTLWERGIGPDTGELELATTLIRATELGQEDESHRTALARHYPEAVRLVALTTEPWAERFLANTNVGPIQVAALVEAAVNAVTVGASHDVDAVRASFHAEGREAVIGLDRPVRLRHGRSPGLDELGKRILTFAPRVRATLLRHTNARKPPTRRPRLSSRHAQV
;
A
#
# COMPACT_ATOMS: atom_id res chain seq x y z
N MET A 1 13.04 8.70 34.73
CA MET A 1 12.79 9.90 33.91
C MET A 1 11.39 10.37 34.23
N ARG A 2 11.22 11.67 34.46
CA ARG A 2 9.91 12.23 34.81
C ARG A 2 9.10 12.41 33.53
N LYS A 3 7.82 12.04 33.54
CA LYS A 3 6.89 12.36 32.46
C LYS A 3 6.73 13.88 32.33
N LEU A 4 6.39 14.34 31.13
CA LEU A 4 6.11 15.76 30.91
C LEU A 4 4.83 16.18 31.65
N PRO A 5 4.72 17.44 32.10
CA PRO A 5 3.59 17.89 32.92
C PRO A 5 2.27 17.88 32.16
N VAL A 6 2.28 18.19 30.87
CA VAL A 6 1.10 18.13 30.00
C VAL A 6 1.18 16.90 29.11
N LEU A 7 0.29 15.94 29.35
CA LEU A 7 0.19 14.72 28.56
C LEU A 7 -0.66 14.93 27.30
N ILE A 8 -0.47 14.02 26.34
CA ILE A 8 -1.27 13.96 25.11
C ILE A 8 -2.10 12.67 25.11
N GLU A 9 -3.28 12.72 24.49
CA GLU A 9 -3.99 11.49 24.13
C GLU A 9 -3.40 10.94 22.82
N PRO A 10 -2.90 9.70 22.81
CA PRO A 10 -2.23 9.14 21.66
C PRO A 10 -3.24 8.57 20.65
N PHE A 11 -2.96 8.71 19.35
CA PHE A 11 -3.77 8.07 18.32
C PHE A 11 -3.30 6.65 18.05
N THR A 12 -4.21 5.70 17.79
CA THR A 12 -3.82 4.32 17.44
C THR A 12 -2.75 4.27 16.34
N GLY A 13 -1.62 3.62 16.66
CA GLY A 13 -0.45 3.46 15.78
C GLY A 13 0.27 4.75 15.44
N GLU A 14 0.15 5.79 16.26
CA GLU A 14 0.89 7.04 16.11
C GLU A 14 2.41 6.83 16.16
N THR A 15 3.14 7.55 15.31
CA THR A 15 4.60 7.42 15.22
C THR A 15 5.30 8.07 16.41
N VAL A 16 6.52 7.60 16.70
CA VAL A 16 7.41 8.19 17.71
C VAL A 16 7.60 9.69 17.46
N SER A 17 7.88 10.07 16.21
CA SER A 17 8.09 11.46 15.80
C SER A 17 6.84 12.31 16.01
N SER A 18 5.65 11.76 15.72
CA SER A 18 4.36 12.45 15.92
C SER A 18 4.07 12.68 17.40
N VAL A 19 4.21 11.65 18.24
CA VAL A 19 4.05 11.76 19.71
C VAL A 19 5.03 12.79 20.27
N TYR A 20 6.31 12.68 19.90
CA TYR A 20 7.36 13.60 20.38
C TYR A 20 7.04 15.05 20.00
N ARG A 21 6.68 15.31 18.73
CA ARG A 21 6.30 16.64 18.23
C ARG A 21 5.07 17.22 18.94
N ARG A 22 4.07 16.38 19.24
CA ARG A 22 2.86 16.83 19.94
C ARG A 22 3.15 17.11 21.41
N LEU A 23 3.97 16.29 22.06
CA LEU A 23 4.42 16.54 23.43
C LEU A 23 5.18 17.86 23.55
N THR A 24 6.13 18.13 22.65
CA THR A 24 6.91 19.37 22.65
C THR A 24 6.01 20.58 22.44
N THR A 25 5.09 20.51 21.46
CA THR A 25 4.11 21.56 21.19
C THR A 25 3.21 21.83 22.39
N ARG A 26 2.67 20.77 23.00
CA ARG A 26 1.68 20.87 24.09
C ARG A 26 2.28 21.33 25.42
N ASN A 27 3.58 21.11 25.62
CA ASN A 27 4.34 21.61 26.76
C ASN A 27 5.05 22.95 26.46
N ALA A 28 4.88 23.52 25.26
CA ALA A 28 5.58 24.73 24.81
C ALA A 28 7.11 24.66 24.96
N VAL A 29 7.70 23.50 24.70
CA VAL A 29 9.16 23.28 24.75
C VAL A 29 9.67 23.00 23.34
N PRO A 30 10.69 23.71 22.84
CA PRO A 30 11.32 23.38 21.55
C PRO A 30 11.86 21.95 21.52
N ALA A 31 11.68 21.26 20.39
CA ALA A 31 12.08 19.85 20.24
C ALA A 31 13.57 19.61 20.52
N GLY A 32 14.44 20.56 20.14
CA GLY A 32 15.89 20.49 20.41
C GLY A 32 16.26 20.71 21.87
N GLU A 33 15.51 21.55 22.60
CA GLU A 33 15.72 21.80 24.02
C GLU A 33 15.33 20.60 24.85
N LEU A 34 14.13 20.05 24.61
CA LEU A 34 13.69 18.80 25.26
C LEU A 34 14.71 17.68 25.03
N TRP A 35 15.27 17.59 23.81
CA TRP A 35 16.29 16.59 23.49
C TRP A 35 17.60 16.80 24.24
N THR A 36 18.02 18.05 24.40
CA THR A 36 19.21 18.41 25.17
C THR A 36 19.04 18.02 26.64
N THR A 37 17.89 18.32 27.25
CA THR A 37 17.57 17.92 28.63
C THR A 37 17.59 16.40 28.77
N LEU A 38 17.01 15.67 27.81
CA LEU A 38 17.01 14.21 27.82
C LEU A 38 18.41 13.60 27.77
N ARG A 39 19.31 14.18 26.98
CA ARG A 39 20.71 13.73 26.93
C ARG A 39 21.45 14.04 28.23
N HIS A 40 21.17 15.18 28.86
CA HIS A 40 21.76 15.50 30.15
C HIS A 40 21.35 14.48 31.22
N GLU A 41 20.06 14.10 31.27
CA GLU A 41 19.58 13.04 32.17
C GLU A 41 20.07 11.62 31.77
N ARG A 42 20.46 11.42 30.52
CA ARG A 42 20.88 10.13 29.95
C ARG A 42 22.19 10.25 29.17
N PRO A 43 23.34 10.44 29.85
CA PRO A 43 24.63 10.69 29.18
C PRO A 43 25.14 9.51 28.35
N ARG A 44 24.55 8.32 28.50
CA ARG A 44 24.89 7.12 27.69
C ARG A 44 24.22 7.09 26.32
N LEU A 45 23.33 8.03 26.00
CA LEU A 45 22.72 8.12 24.67
C LEU A 45 23.77 8.55 23.63
N PRO A 46 23.87 7.88 22.47
CA PRO A 46 24.76 8.31 21.40
C PRO A 46 24.48 9.75 20.92
N LEU A 47 25.53 10.45 20.49
CA LEU A 47 25.47 11.87 20.07
C LEU A 47 24.58 12.13 18.85
N ARG A 48 24.26 11.12 18.04
CA ARG A 48 23.38 11.23 16.86
C ARG A 48 22.07 10.45 17.03
N THR A 49 21.68 10.14 18.25
CA THR A 49 20.37 9.53 18.52
C THR A 49 19.26 10.52 18.20
N THR A 50 18.21 10.02 17.56
CA THR A 50 16.93 10.69 17.32
C THR A 50 15.83 10.00 18.14
N PRO A 51 14.66 10.64 18.36
CA PRO A 51 13.57 10.03 19.12
C PRO A 51 13.20 8.61 18.61
N GLU A 52 13.23 8.38 17.31
CA GLU A 52 12.91 7.11 16.64
C GLU A 52 13.87 5.98 17.01
N LEU A 53 15.10 6.29 17.40
CA LEU A 53 16.11 5.32 17.83
C LEU A 53 15.96 4.93 19.30
N VAL A 54 15.13 5.64 20.07
CA VAL A 54 14.86 5.37 21.49
C VAL A 54 13.36 5.44 21.82
N PRO A 55 12.51 4.64 21.15
CA PRO A 55 11.06 4.70 21.30
C PRO A 55 10.60 4.55 22.76
N ARG A 56 11.25 3.68 23.54
CA ARG A 56 10.95 3.47 24.98
C ARG A 56 11.14 4.72 25.84
N LEU A 57 12.04 5.62 25.45
CA LEU A 57 12.21 6.90 26.13
C LEU A 57 10.99 7.78 25.86
N VAL A 58 10.55 7.85 24.60
CA VAL A 58 9.35 8.62 24.23
C VAL A 58 8.09 8.05 24.89
N GLU A 59 7.98 6.72 25.05
CA GLU A 59 6.90 6.09 25.81
C GLU A 59 6.87 6.60 27.25
N GLN A 60 8.02 6.64 27.92
CA GLN A 60 8.13 7.16 29.29
C GLN A 60 7.80 8.65 29.41
N LEU A 61 8.21 9.47 28.43
CA LEU A 61 7.88 10.91 28.40
C LEU A 61 6.38 11.15 28.27
N ALA A 62 5.73 10.33 27.46
CA ALA A 62 4.32 10.42 27.10
C ALA A 62 3.39 9.68 28.08
N ASP A 63 3.94 8.97 29.07
CA ASP A 63 3.19 8.08 29.97
C ASP A 63 2.44 6.95 29.20
N LEU A 64 3.09 6.42 28.15
CA LEU A 64 2.55 5.34 27.32
C LEU A 64 2.99 3.96 27.83
N PRO A 65 2.17 2.91 27.58
CA PRO A 65 2.57 1.54 27.86
C PRO A 65 3.89 1.15 27.15
N PRO A 66 4.75 0.33 27.77
CA PRO A 66 5.94 -0.19 27.12
C PRO A 66 5.60 -0.96 25.83
N GLY A 67 6.32 -0.70 24.74
CA GLY A 67 6.09 -1.35 23.45
C GLY A 67 4.90 -0.77 22.67
N TYR A 68 4.37 0.38 23.06
CA TYR A 68 3.32 1.10 22.34
C TYR A 68 3.65 1.28 20.85
N PHE A 69 4.92 1.61 20.54
CA PHE A 69 5.36 1.87 19.17
C PHE A 69 5.63 0.62 18.33
N ASP A 70 5.58 -0.58 18.93
CA ASP A 70 5.77 -1.84 18.20
C ASP A 70 4.58 -2.14 17.26
N GLY A 71 3.45 -1.46 17.48
CA GLY A 71 2.24 -1.55 16.67
C GLY A 71 1.49 -2.87 16.84
N SER A 72 0.25 -2.91 16.36
CA SER A 72 -0.54 -4.14 16.38
C SER A 72 -0.13 -5.09 15.24
N ARG A 73 -0.36 -6.39 15.42
CA ARG A 73 -0.14 -7.37 14.32
C ARG A 73 -1.01 -7.08 13.09
N SER A 74 -2.20 -6.51 13.28
CA SER A 74 -3.13 -6.13 12.22
C SER A 74 -2.66 -4.91 11.41
N ASP A 75 -1.78 -4.08 11.97
CA ASP A 75 -1.22 -2.90 11.31
C ASP A 75 0.03 -3.21 10.47
N ARG A 76 0.50 -4.46 10.49
CA ARG A 76 1.68 -4.87 9.73
C ARG A 76 1.30 -5.31 8.33
N LEU A 77 2.11 -4.92 7.36
CA LEU A 77 1.98 -5.40 6.00
C LEU A 77 2.42 -6.86 5.93
N PHE A 78 1.68 -7.65 5.16
CA PHE A 78 2.06 -9.02 4.89
C PHE A 78 3.36 -9.07 4.10
N VAL A 79 4.28 -9.94 4.55
CA VAL A 79 5.53 -10.25 3.86
C VAL A 79 5.79 -11.74 4.03
N ARG A 80 6.20 -12.39 2.93
CA ARG A 80 6.78 -13.74 3.00
C ARG A 80 8.12 -13.65 3.72
N CYS A 81 8.28 -14.39 4.82
CA CYS A 81 9.57 -14.48 5.48
C CYS A 81 10.40 -15.67 4.96
N ILE A 82 11.71 -15.57 5.09
CA ILE A 82 12.69 -16.60 4.75
C ILE A 82 12.89 -17.67 5.84
N HIS A 83 12.23 -17.53 6.99
CA HIS A 83 12.33 -18.49 8.08
C HIS A 83 11.75 -19.86 7.68
N ALA A 84 12.43 -20.94 8.06
CA ALA A 84 12.05 -22.31 7.71
C ALA A 84 10.64 -22.68 8.20
N ASP A 85 10.25 -22.24 9.40
CA ASP A 85 8.93 -22.48 10.00
C ASP A 85 7.91 -21.40 9.65
N TRP A 86 8.15 -20.61 8.59
CA TRP A 86 7.24 -19.54 8.22
C TRP A 86 5.83 -20.08 7.97
N ARG A 87 4.89 -19.57 8.77
CA ARG A 87 3.46 -19.74 8.55
C ARG A 87 2.94 -18.52 7.79
N HIS A 88 1.81 -18.66 7.11
CA HIS A 88 1.17 -17.57 6.35
C HIS A 88 0.52 -16.53 7.29
N ASN A 89 1.32 -15.98 8.22
CA ASN A 89 0.98 -14.93 9.15
C ASN A 89 2.10 -13.88 9.16
N ASN A 90 1.77 -12.68 9.65
CA ASN A 90 2.76 -11.63 9.83
C ASN A 90 3.80 -12.08 10.84
N CYS A 91 4.99 -12.42 10.36
CA CYS A 91 6.11 -12.75 11.23
C CYS A 91 6.41 -11.51 12.09
N PRO A 92 6.48 -11.64 13.43
CA PRO A 92 6.75 -10.51 14.31
C PRO A 92 8.06 -9.77 13.97
N MET A 93 9.03 -10.49 13.41
CA MET A 93 10.34 -9.97 13.03
C MET A 93 10.38 -9.43 11.59
N CYS A 94 9.74 -10.11 10.64
CA CYS A 94 9.89 -9.79 9.21
C CYS A 94 8.77 -8.89 8.65
N ALA A 95 7.58 -8.89 9.26
CA ALA A 95 6.44 -8.12 8.76
C ALA A 95 6.60 -6.65 9.16
N PRO A 96 6.84 -5.74 8.21
CA PRO A 96 7.09 -4.34 8.54
C PRO A 96 5.78 -3.65 8.90
N LEU A 97 5.89 -2.60 9.73
CA LEU A 97 4.87 -1.57 9.75
C LEU A 97 4.92 -0.79 8.42
N PRO A 98 3.79 -0.28 7.93
CA PRO A 98 3.76 0.57 6.75
C PRO A 98 4.60 1.84 6.96
N SER A 99 4.91 2.53 5.86
CA SER A 99 5.37 3.92 5.92
C SER A 99 4.38 4.78 6.70
N ALA A 100 4.91 5.81 7.37
CA ALA A 100 4.07 6.72 8.14
C ALA A 100 3.15 7.52 7.21
N VAL A 101 1.87 7.57 7.54
CA VAL A 101 0.85 8.32 6.80
C VAL A 101 0.24 9.39 7.70
N THR A 102 0.09 10.60 7.16
CA THR A 102 -0.61 11.70 7.84
C THR A 102 -2.09 11.36 8.02
N LYS A 103 -2.62 11.48 9.23
CA LYS A 103 -4.05 11.29 9.52
C LYS A 103 -4.84 12.53 9.09
N CYS A 104 -6.11 12.34 8.74
CA CYS A 104 -7.00 13.46 8.38
C CYS A 104 -7.06 14.50 9.49
N ARG A 105 -6.76 15.77 9.15
CA ARG A 105 -6.74 16.88 10.11
C ARG A 105 -8.07 17.10 10.82
N ARG A 106 -9.21 16.78 10.18
CA ARG A 106 -10.52 16.85 10.85
C ARG A 106 -10.71 15.76 11.90
N CYS A 107 -10.10 14.58 11.72
CA CYS A 107 -10.11 13.53 12.74
C CYS A 107 -9.24 13.87 13.95
N THR A 108 -8.24 14.71 13.76
CA THR A 108 -7.21 15.02 14.77
C THR A 108 -7.39 16.41 15.37
N GLY A 109 -8.52 17.09 15.11
CA GLY A 109 -8.75 18.45 15.61
C GLY A 109 -7.76 19.49 15.08
N GLY A 110 -7.19 19.26 13.89
CA GLY A 110 -6.19 20.12 13.26
C GLY A 110 -4.74 19.70 13.49
N GLU A 111 -4.48 18.80 14.44
CA GLU A 111 -3.12 18.36 14.77
C GLU A 111 -2.48 17.55 13.63
N PRO A 112 -1.21 17.82 13.26
CA PRO A 112 -0.49 17.04 12.26
C PRO A 112 -0.03 15.72 12.89
N VAL A 113 -0.86 14.68 12.77
CA VAL A 113 -0.61 13.35 13.33
C VAL A 113 -0.15 12.41 12.22
N GLU A 114 0.89 11.62 12.49
CA GLU A 114 1.35 10.55 11.61
C GLU A 114 1.15 9.20 12.26
N VAL A 115 0.63 8.23 11.51
CA VAL A 115 0.34 6.88 12.00
C VAL A 115 0.95 5.81 11.09
N ARG A 116 1.23 4.64 11.65
CA ARG A 116 1.63 3.42 10.95
C ARG A 116 0.59 2.32 11.19
N THR A 117 -0.60 2.54 10.66
CA THR A 117 -1.74 1.62 10.78
C THR A 117 -2.25 1.17 9.43
N ARG A 118 -3.24 0.27 9.44
CA ARG A 118 -4.08 -0.04 8.27
C ARG A 118 -4.92 1.17 7.82
N ILE A 119 -4.27 2.12 7.15
CA ILE A 119 -4.87 3.35 6.62
C ILE A 119 -4.37 3.58 5.19
N GLY A 120 -5.26 4.05 4.32
CA GLY A 120 -4.90 4.49 2.97
C GLY A 120 -4.75 6.00 2.90
N ALA A 121 -5.14 6.56 1.76
CA ALA A 121 -4.95 7.98 1.45
C ALA A 121 -6.19 8.84 1.70
N VAL A 122 -7.34 8.20 1.94
CA VAL A 122 -8.65 8.84 1.98
C VAL A 122 -9.33 8.62 3.33
N CYS A 123 -9.82 9.69 3.91
CA CYS A 123 -10.65 9.64 5.10
C CYS A 123 -12.11 9.44 4.69
N ALA A 124 -12.63 8.23 4.88
CA ALA A 124 -14.03 7.93 4.60
C ALA A 124 -15.01 8.77 5.46
N ARG A 125 -14.66 9.04 6.72
CA ARG A 125 -15.50 9.83 7.65
C ARG A 125 -15.70 11.27 7.19
N HIS A 126 -14.62 11.93 6.80
CA HIS A 126 -14.66 13.35 6.43
C HIS A 126 -14.71 13.58 4.92
N ARG A 127 -14.62 12.52 4.12
CA ARG A 127 -14.59 12.56 2.65
C ARG A 127 -13.45 13.41 2.11
N ARG A 128 -12.23 13.20 2.62
CA ARG A 128 -11.06 14.01 2.26
C ARG A 128 -9.85 13.16 1.93
N TRP A 129 -9.09 13.60 0.94
CA TRP A 129 -7.71 13.17 0.75
C TRP A 129 -6.85 13.76 1.85
N HIS A 130 -6.05 12.95 2.54
CA HIS A 130 -5.16 13.39 3.61
C HIS A 130 -3.72 12.91 3.46
N TYR A 131 -3.41 12.19 2.39
CA TYR A 131 -2.11 11.60 2.17
C TYR A 131 -1.08 12.65 1.75
N ALA A 132 0.18 12.42 2.14
CA ALA A 132 1.29 13.33 1.91
C ALA A 132 1.07 14.77 2.45
N GLY A 133 0.30 14.91 3.53
CA GLY A 133 -0.01 16.20 4.13
C GLY A 133 -0.97 17.09 3.34
N ALA A 134 -1.47 16.63 2.19
CA ALA A 134 -2.48 17.34 1.42
C ALA A 134 -3.85 17.26 2.13
N ASP A 135 -4.74 18.20 1.85
CA ASP A 135 -6.09 18.21 2.38
C ASP A 135 -7.11 18.63 1.32
N ARG A 136 -7.63 17.66 0.58
CA ARG A 136 -8.53 17.90 -0.57
C ARG A 136 -9.91 17.31 -0.32
N ASP A 137 -10.96 18.07 -0.61
CA ASP A 137 -12.34 17.57 -0.53
C ASP A 137 -12.62 16.55 -1.64
N LEU A 138 -13.29 15.45 -1.28
CA LEU A 138 -13.71 14.36 -2.17
C LEU A 138 -15.23 14.13 -2.10
N ALA A 139 -16.00 15.15 -1.68
CA ALA A 139 -17.45 15.05 -1.46
C ALA A 139 -18.20 14.34 -2.60
N ARG A 140 -17.79 14.49 -3.87
CA ARG A 140 -18.45 13.89 -5.05
C ARG A 140 -17.66 12.75 -5.72
N SER A 141 -16.56 12.29 -5.13
CA SER A 141 -15.65 11.34 -5.77
C SER A 141 -15.84 9.92 -5.21
N ALA A 142 -16.93 9.24 -5.62
CA ALA A 142 -17.28 7.90 -5.14
C ALA A 142 -16.15 6.85 -5.35
N ASP A 143 -15.41 6.98 -6.44
CA ASP A 143 -14.33 6.07 -6.82
C ASP A 143 -13.15 6.07 -5.85
N PHE A 144 -12.82 7.23 -5.26
CA PHE A 144 -11.78 7.32 -4.24
C PHE A 144 -12.13 6.48 -3.00
N PHE A 145 -13.40 6.41 -2.62
CA PHE A 145 -13.83 5.59 -1.48
C PHE A 145 -13.88 4.10 -1.82
N ARG A 146 -14.20 3.74 -3.07
CA ARG A 146 -14.08 2.35 -3.54
C ARG A 146 -12.63 1.90 -3.51
N ALA A 147 -11.73 2.74 -4.03
CA ALA A 147 -10.29 2.52 -4.02
C ALA A 147 -9.77 2.38 -2.59
N GLU A 148 -10.14 3.29 -1.68
CA GLU A 148 -9.74 3.22 -0.27
C GLU A 148 -10.16 1.90 0.40
N ARG A 149 -11.39 1.44 0.16
CA ARG A 149 -11.86 0.15 0.68
C ARG A 149 -11.11 -1.04 0.07
N CYS A 150 -10.73 -0.96 -1.19
CA CYS A 150 -9.94 -2.00 -1.84
C CYS A 150 -8.51 -2.04 -1.29
N LEU A 151 -7.87 -0.87 -1.17
CA LEU A 151 -6.51 -0.72 -0.65
C LEU A 151 -6.43 -1.19 0.80
N THR A 152 -7.22 -0.58 1.67
CA THR A 152 -7.27 -0.95 3.09
C THR A 152 -7.92 -2.30 3.30
N GLY A 153 -8.59 -2.91 2.32
CA GLY A 153 -9.21 -4.23 2.41
C GLY A 153 -8.31 -5.33 1.89
N THR A 154 -8.62 -5.78 0.67
CA THR A 154 -8.00 -6.95 0.04
C THR A 154 -6.53 -6.73 -0.31
N LEU A 155 -6.12 -5.52 -0.73
CA LEU A 155 -4.72 -5.25 -1.05
C LEU A 155 -3.84 -5.22 0.21
N TRP A 156 -4.35 -4.70 1.33
CA TRP A 156 -3.65 -4.74 2.61
C TRP A 156 -3.32 -6.17 3.05
N GLU A 157 -4.27 -7.09 2.87
CA GLU A 157 -4.07 -8.52 3.17
C GLU A 157 -3.00 -9.16 2.29
N ARG A 158 -2.71 -8.54 1.13
CA ARG A 158 -1.59 -8.90 0.25
C ARG A 158 -0.29 -8.18 0.57
N GLY A 159 -0.23 -7.31 1.58
CA GLY A 159 0.97 -6.56 1.93
C GLY A 159 1.19 -5.30 1.09
N ILE A 160 0.14 -4.83 0.42
CA ILE A 160 0.17 -3.65 -0.45
C ILE A 160 -0.45 -2.46 0.29
N GLY A 161 0.24 -1.33 0.28
CA GLY A 161 -0.15 -0.08 0.94
C GLY A 161 0.26 1.15 0.12
N PRO A 162 -0.08 2.37 0.58
CA PRO A 162 0.12 3.60 -0.21
C PRO A 162 1.55 3.81 -0.74
N ASP A 163 2.57 3.54 0.08
CA ASP A 163 3.99 3.70 -0.26
C ASP A 163 4.65 2.39 -0.70
N THR A 164 3.89 1.36 -1.09
CA THR A 164 4.50 0.13 -1.62
C THR A 164 4.75 0.27 -3.13
N GLY A 165 5.76 -0.47 -3.61
CA GLY A 165 6.23 -0.34 -5.00
C GLY A 165 5.18 -0.69 -6.06
N GLU A 166 4.12 -1.40 -5.70
CA GLU A 166 3.02 -1.75 -6.61
C GLU A 166 2.18 -0.53 -6.96
N LEU A 167 1.84 0.32 -5.98
CA LEU A 167 1.12 1.57 -6.23
C LEU A 167 2.00 2.61 -6.92
N GLU A 168 3.29 2.65 -6.58
CA GLU A 168 4.28 3.48 -7.28
C GLU A 168 4.38 3.10 -8.76
N LEU A 169 4.49 1.80 -9.03
CA LEU A 169 4.53 1.26 -10.39
C LEU A 169 3.24 1.57 -11.13
N ALA A 170 2.07 1.30 -10.54
CA ALA A 170 0.78 1.56 -11.18
C ALA A 170 0.61 3.04 -11.54
N THR A 171 0.97 3.93 -10.63
CA THR A 171 0.94 5.39 -10.89
C THR A 171 1.89 5.78 -12.02
N THR A 172 3.09 5.18 -12.06
CA THR A 172 4.07 5.42 -13.13
C THR A 172 3.55 4.95 -14.49
N LEU A 173 2.92 3.78 -14.54
CA LEU A 173 2.34 3.20 -15.76
C LEU A 173 1.17 4.04 -16.29
N ILE A 174 0.31 4.52 -15.40
CA ILE A 174 -0.81 5.40 -15.78
C ILE A 174 -0.28 6.74 -16.30
N ARG A 175 0.70 7.35 -15.63
CA ARG A 175 1.30 8.61 -16.12
C ARG A 175 2.00 8.46 -17.46
N ALA A 176 2.51 7.28 -17.80
CA ALA A 176 3.14 7.06 -19.09
C ALA A 176 2.17 7.21 -20.28
N THR A 177 0.86 7.26 -20.04
CA THR A 177 -0.14 7.60 -21.05
C THR A 177 -0.40 9.11 -21.17
N GLU A 178 0.03 9.90 -20.20
CA GLU A 178 -0.14 11.37 -20.16
C GLU A 178 1.12 12.08 -20.65
N LEU A 179 1.00 12.92 -21.68
CA LEU A 179 2.13 13.72 -22.17
C LEU A 179 2.50 14.83 -21.16
N GLY A 180 3.81 15.00 -20.91
CA GLY A 180 4.35 16.17 -20.19
C GLY A 180 4.29 16.14 -18.66
N GLN A 181 4.13 14.96 -18.05
CA GLN A 181 3.98 14.82 -16.60
C GLN A 181 5.16 14.14 -15.91
N GLU A 182 6.34 13.96 -16.55
CA GLU A 182 7.41 13.06 -16.08
C GLU A 182 8.05 13.44 -14.73
N ASP A 183 8.06 14.72 -14.35
CA ASP A 183 8.72 15.22 -13.12
C ASP A 183 7.81 15.27 -11.87
N GLU A 184 6.53 14.90 -11.99
CA GLU A 184 5.61 14.92 -10.84
C GLU A 184 5.99 13.83 -9.80
N SER A 185 5.99 14.22 -8.51
CA SER A 185 6.25 13.26 -7.42
C SER A 185 5.18 12.16 -7.38
N HIS A 186 5.56 10.92 -7.03
CA HIS A 186 4.63 9.81 -6.89
C HIS A 186 3.41 10.17 -6.02
N ARG A 187 3.64 10.87 -4.91
CA ARG A 187 2.58 11.24 -3.96
C ARG A 187 1.55 12.19 -4.57
N THR A 188 2.00 13.13 -5.40
CA THR A 188 1.11 14.07 -6.11
C THR A 188 0.32 13.34 -7.19
N ALA A 189 1.01 12.51 -7.99
CA ALA A 189 0.37 11.74 -9.04
C ALA A 189 -0.65 10.73 -8.50
N LEU A 190 -0.34 10.08 -7.36
CA LEU A 190 -1.26 9.17 -6.69
C LEU A 190 -2.54 9.90 -6.29
N ALA A 191 -2.48 11.18 -5.88
CA ALA A 191 -3.69 11.95 -5.57
C ALA A 191 -4.59 12.18 -6.78
N ARG A 192 -4.04 12.17 -8.01
CA ARG A 192 -4.82 12.31 -9.24
C ARG A 192 -5.40 10.97 -9.68
N HIS A 193 -4.56 9.95 -9.69
CA HIS A 193 -4.83 8.63 -10.29
C HIS A 193 -5.15 7.55 -9.25
N TYR A 194 -5.58 7.92 -8.04
CA TYR A 194 -5.75 6.97 -6.93
C TYR A 194 -6.72 5.83 -7.28
N PRO A 195 -7.93 6.10 -7.83
CA PRO A 195 -8.83 5.03 -8.20
C PRO A 195 -8.26 4.08 -9.24
N GLU A 196 -7.67 4.61 -10.30
CA GLU A 196 -7.11 3.87 -11.42
C GLU A 196 -5.90 3.04 -10.97
N ALA A 197 -5.01 3.63 -10.17
CA ALA A 197 -3.83 2.95 -9.63
C ALA A 197 -4.24 1.78 -8.71
N VAL A 198 -5.21 1.99 -7.81
CA VAL A 198 -5.70 0.91 -6.94
C VAL A 198 -6.39 -0.19 -7.76
N ARG A 199 -7.18 0.17 -8.78
CA ARG A 199 -7.83 -0.81 -9.67
C ARG A 199 -6.80 -1.61 -10.47
N LEU A 200 -5.76 -0.96 -10.99
CA LEU A 200 -4.67 -1.61 -11.72
C LEU A 200 -3.93 -2.61 -10.84
N VAL A 201 -3.54 -2.20 -9.63
CA VAL A 201 -2.87 -3.10 -8.67
C VAL A 201 -3.80 -4.25 -8.28
N ALA A 202 -5.07 -3.98 -8.02
CA ALA A 202 -6.04 -5.03 -7.72
C ALA A 202 -6.13 -6.07 -8.83
N LEU A 203 -6.27 -5.64 -10.08
CA LEU A 203 -6.36 -6.52 -11.25
C LEU A 203 -5.07 -7.33 -11.46
N THR A 204 -3.92 -6.67 -11.44
CA THR A 204 -2.61 -7.27 -11.75
C THR A 204 -2.04 -8.14 -10.62
N THR A 205 -2.65 -8.10 -9.43
CA THR A 205 -2.34 -8.97 -8.29
C THR A 205 -3.45 -10.00 -8.01
N GLU A 206 -4.40 -10.18 -8.92
CA GLU A 206 -5.36 -11.27 -8.83
C GLU A 206 -4.67 -12.63 -9.08
N PRO A 207 -5.21 -13.73 -8.53
CA PRO A 207 -4.58 -15.05 -8.66
C PRO A 207 -4.34 -15.52 -10.09
N TRP A 208 -5.15 -15.08 -11.06
CA TRP A 208 -4.92 -15.42 -12.48
C TRP A 208 -3.71 -14.67 -13.04
N ALA A 209 -3.56 -13.38 -12.70
CA ALA A 209 -2.46 -12.53 -13.13
C ALA A 209 -1.15 -13.02 -12.50
N GLU A 210 -1.19 -13.38 -11.21
CA GLU A 210 -0.07 -14.03 -10.52
C GLU A 210 0.38 -15.31 -11.24
N ARG A 211 -0.55 -16.22 -11.59
CA ARG A 211 -0.23 -17.45 -12.31
C ARG A 211 0.37 -17.18 -13.69
N PHE A 212 -0.19 -16.22 -14.41
CA PHE A 212 0.32 -15.81 -15.72
C PHE A 212 1.73 -15.23 -15.59
N LEU A 213 1.93 -14.25 -14.71
CA LEU A 213 3.22 -13.61 -14.46
C LEU A 213 4.26 -14.56 -13.86
N ALA A 214 3.87 -15.58 -13.08
CA ALA A 214 4.81 -16.55 -12.52
C ALA A 214 5.28 -17.61 -13.54
N ASN A 215 4.57 -17.77 -14.67
CA ASN A 215 4.90 -18.78 -15.68
C ASN A 215 6.22 -18.45 -16.39
N THR A 216 7.18 -19.37 -16.38
CA THR A 216 8.51 -19.19 -16.99
C THR A 216 8.45 -19.04 -18.52
N ASN A 217 7.37 -19.47 -19.15
CA ASN A 217 7.16 -19.37 -20.60
C ASN A 217 6.55 -18.01 -21.01
N VAL A 218 6.16 -17.17 -20.05
CA VAL A 218 5.74 -15.79 -20.29
C VAL A 218 6.99 -14.92 -20.40
N GLY A 219 7.24 -14.42 -21.61
CA GLY A 219 8.33 -13.51 -21.91
C GLY A 219 7.98 -12.04 -21.65
N PRO A 220 8.96 -11.13 -21.78
CA PRO A 220 8.78 -9.69 -21.56
C PRO A 220 7.67 -9.04 -22.42
N ILE A 221 7.50 -9.51 -23.66
CA ILE A 221 6.48 -8.99 -24.59
C ILE A 221 5.07 -9.27 -24.07
N GLN A 222 4.82 -10.47 -23.56
CA GLN A 222 3.53 -10.85 -22.99
C GLN A 222 3.23 -10.09 -21.69
N VAL A 223 4.26 -9.83 -20.87
CA VAL A 223 4.12 -8.97 -19.69
C VAL A 223 3.73 -7.56 -20.11
N ALA A 224 4.41 -6.99 -21.11
CA ALA A 224 4.10 -5.65 -21.61
C ALA A 224 2.66 -5.56 -22.14
N ALA A 225 2.22 -6.56 -22.92
CA ALA A 225 0.86 -6.62 -23.47
C ALA A 225 -0.22 -6.69 -22.37
N LEU A 226 0.00 -7.51 -21.34
CA LEU A 226 -0.91 -7.60 -20.19
C LEU A 226 -1.04 -6.25 -19.50
N VAL A 227 0.09 -5.61 -19.23
CA VAL A 227 0.14 -4.38 -18.44
C VAL A 227 -0.45 -3.21 -19.24
N GLU A 228 -0.15 -3.12 -20.54
CA GLU A 228 -0.76 -2.16 -21.46
C GLU A 228 -2.27 -2.31 -21.50
N ALA A 229 -2.78 -3.53 -21.75
CA ALA A 229 -4.22 -3.79 -21.78
C ALA A 229 -4.89 -3.46 -20.44
N ALA A 230 -4.25 -3.80 -19.32
CA ALA A 230 -4.73 -3.50 -17.98
C ALA A 230 -4.78 -1.98 -17.70
N VAL A 231 -3.74 -1.23 -18.09
CA VAL A 231 -3.69 0.23 -17.95
C VAL A 231 -4.82 0.88 -18.75
N ASN A 232 -4.99 0.49 -20.02
CA ASN A 232 -6.04 1.01 -20.88
C ASN A 232 -7.44 0.71 -20.31
N ALA A 233 -7.66 -0.51 -19.82
CA ALA A 233 -8.93 -0.93 -19.22
C ALA A 233 -9.30 -0.16 -17.94
N VAL A 234 -8.32 0.28 -17.13
CA VAL A 234 -8.62 1.03 -15.89
C VAL A 234 -8.69 2.54 -16.09
N THR A 235 -8.06 3.08 -17.14
CA THR A 235 -7.97 4.54 -17.39
C THR A 235 -9.06 5.04 -18.34
N VAL A 236 -9.32 4.31 -19.43
CA VAL A 236 -10.29 4.68 -20.47
C VAL A 236 -11.51 3.75 -20.46
N GLY A 237 -11.29 2.50 -20.04
CA GLY A 237 -12.29 1.43 -20.14
C GLY A 237 -13.39 1.45 -19.09
N ALA A 238 -14.51 0.82 -19.44
CA ALA A 238 -15.57 0.48 -18.51
C ALA A 238 -15.28 -0.87 -17.82
N SER A 239 -16.12 -1.25 -16.85
CA SER A 239 -15.91 -2.51 -16.09
C SER A 239 -15.80 -3.76 -16.98
N HIS A 240 -16.43 -3.77 -18.16
CA HIS A 240 -16.36 -4.90 -19.09
C HIS A 240 -14.97 -5.07 -19.73
N ASP A 241 -14.19 -4.00 -19.88
CA ASP A 241 -12.82 -4.07 -20.42
C ASP A 241 -11.88 -4.77 -19.42
N VAL A 242 -12.10 -4.55 -18.13
CA VAL A 242 -11.38 -5.25 -17.07
C VAL A 242 -11.68 -6.76 -17.11
N ASP A 243 -12.94 -7.14 -17.34
CA ASP A 243 -13.34 -8.55 -17.47
C ASP A 243 -12.78 -9.18 -18.75
N ALA A 244 -12.70 -8.42 -19.85
CA ALA A 244 -12.05 -8.86 -21.07
C ALA A 244 -10.57 -9.17 -20.84
N VAL A 245 -9.83 -8.29 -20.14
CA VAL A 245 -8.42 -8.55 -19.76
C VAL A 245 -8.29 -9.84 -18.95
N ARG A 246 -9.19 -10.08 -17.97
CA ARG A 246 -9.17 -11.35 -17.19
C ARG A 246 -9.35 -12.58 -18.07
N ALA A 247 -10.24 -12.51 -19.06
CA ALA A 247 -10.52 -13.62 -19.96
C ALA A 247 -9.38 -13.85 -20.97
N SER A 248 -8.77 -12.76 -21.45
CA SER A 248 -7.77 -12.80 -22.51
C SER A 248 -6.39 -13.32 -22.06
N PHE A 249 -6.05 -13.23 -20.77
CA PHE A 249 -4.70 -13.58 -20.29
C PHE A 249 -4.74 -14.77 -19.33
N HIS A 250 -4.38 -15.95 -19.82
CA HIS A 250 -4.33 -17.17 -19.01
C HIS A 250 -3.18 -18.10 -19.39
N ALA A 251 -2.85 -19.02 -18.48
CA ALA A 251 -1.87 -20.07 -18.70
C ALA A 251 -2.59 -21.42 -18.78
N GLU A 252 -2.44 -22.12 -19.90
CA GLU A 252 -2.92 -23.49 -20.09
C GLU A 252 -1.72 -24.44 -20.14
N GLY A 253 -1.53 -25.23 -19.08
CA GLY A 253 -0.40 -26.14 -18.97
C GLY A 253 0.95 -25.40 -19.00
N ARG A 254 1.72 -25.61 -20.08
CA ARG A 254 3.01 -24.92 -20.32
C ARG A 254 2.87 -23.72 -21.26
N GLU A 255 1.69 -23.43 -21.81
CA GLU A 255 1.52 -22.36 -22.79
C GLU A 255 0.88 -21.13 -22.16
N ALA A 256 1.35 -19.95 -22.56
CA ALA A 256 0.73 -18.67 -22.24
C ALA A 256 -0.16 -18.25 -23.42
N VAL A 257 -1.44 -18.00 -23.14
CA VAL A 257 -2.44 -17.64 -24.14
C VAL A 257 -2.81 -16.17 -23.96
N ILE A 258 -2.76 -15.40 -25.05
CA ILE A 258 -3.25 -14.02 -25.12
C ILE A 258 -4.35 -13.98 -26.19
N GLY A 259 -5.58 -13.74 -25.74
CA GLY A 259 -6.78 -13.69 -26.57
C GLY A 259 -7.35 -12.29 -26.73
N LEU A 260 -6.55 -11.33 -27.22
CA LEU A 260 -7.06 -10.01 -27.63
C LEU A 260 -7.57 -10.14 -29.08
N ASP A 261 -8.90 -10.14 -29.27
CA ASP A 261 -9.70 -10.23 -30.51
C ASP A 261 -9.47 -11.39 -31.50
N ARG A 262 -8.32 -12.07 -31.48
CA ARG A 262 -8.09 -13.38 -32.11
C ARG A 262 -7.17 -14.19 -31.20
N PRO A 263 -7.42 -15.49 -30.95
CA PRO A 263 -6.55 -16.32 -30.12
C PRO A 263 -5.20 -16.50 -30.82
N VAL A 264 -4.21 -15.70 -30.47
CA VAL A 264 -2.85 -15.86 -30.99
C VAL A 264 -2.09 -16.75 -30.01
N ARG A 265 -1.85 -18.00 -30.42
CA ARG A 265 -0.86 -18.85 -29.74
C ARG A 265 0.52 -18.27 -29.99
N LEU A 266 1.04 -17.53 -29.02
CA LEU A 266 2.36 -16.92 -29.10
C LEU A 266 3.44 -17.97 -28.83
N ARG A 267 3.69 -18.85 -29.81
CA ARG A 267 5.01 -19.45 -29.96
C ARG A 267 6.01 -18.33 -30.24
N HIS A 268 7.20 -18.47 -29.65
CA HIS A 268 8.34 -17.55 -29.69
C HIS A 268 8.30 -16.49 -30.82
N GLY A 269 8.29 -15.21 -30.44
CA GLY A 269 8.71 -14.11 -31.32
C GLY A 269 7.64 -13.37 -32.12
N ARG A 270 6.33 -13.68 -31.99
CA ARG A 270 5.27 -12.78 -32.51
C ARG A 270 4.82 -11.82 -31.41
N SER A 271 4.68 -10.54 -31.75
CA SER A 271 4.20 -9.50 -30.84
C SER A 271 2.68 -9.36 -31.00
N PRO A 272 1.90 -9.20 -29.92
CA PRO A 272 0.45 -8.98 -29.99
C PRO A 272 0.06 -7.61 -30.61
N GLY A 273 1.02 -6.83 -31.12
CA GLY A 273 0.80 -5.46 -31.57
C GLY A 273 0.81 -4.54 -30.35
N LEU A 274 2.00 -4.24 -29.83
CA LEU A 274 2.17 -3.30 -28.71
C LEU A 274 2.07 -1.86 -29.25
N ASP A 275 1.29 -1.02 -28.57
CA ASP A 275 1.28 0.41 -28.83
C ASP A 275 2.51 1.07 -28.19
N GLU A 276 2.60 2.41 -28.25
CA GLU A 276 3.73 3.15 -27.68
C GLU A 276 3.90 2.91 -26.18
N LEU A 277 2.80 2.72 -25.45
CA LEU A 277 2.83 2.36 -24.03
C LEU A 277 3.47 0.98 -23.83
N GLY A 278 3.01 -0.03 -24.57
CA GLY A 278 3.55 -1.39 -24.52
C GLY A 278 5.03 -1.46 -24.89
N LYS A 279 5.47 -0.69 -25.90
CA LYS A 279 6.89 -0.56 -26.25
C LYS A 279 7.71 0.03 -25.11
N ARG A 280 7.20 1.08 -24.43
CA ARG A 280 7.85 1.65 -23.25
C ARG A 280 7.95 0.62 -22.12
N ILE A 281 6.84 -0.05 -21.78
CA ILE A 281 6.79 -1.07 -20.73
C ILE A 281 7.78 -2.20 -21.00
N LEU A 282 7.92 -2.63 -22.25
CA LEU A 282 8.82 -3.70 -22.65
C LEU A 282 10.26 -3.45 -22.18
N THR A 283 10.72 -2.19 -22.18
CA THR A 283 12.08 -1.82 -21.76
C THR A 283 12.37 -2.08 -20.28
N PHE A 284 11.34 -2.16 -19.44
CA PHE A 284 11.47 -2.41 -17.99
C PHE A 284 10.53 -3.54 -17.50
N ALA A 285 10.06 -4.40 -18.40
CA ALA A 285 9.18 -5.52 -18.10
C ALA A 285 9.68 -6.49 -17.00
N PRO A 286 11.00 -6.79 -16.88
CA PRO A 286 11.50 -7.58 -15.76
C PRO A 286 11.23 -6.93 -14.39
N ARG A 287 11.37 -5.60 -14.28
CA ARG A 287 11.07 -4.84 -13.06
C ARG A 287 9.57 -4.87 -12.76
N VAL A 288 8.73 -4.68 -13.79
CA VAL A 288 7.26 -4.78 -13.65
C VAL A 288 6.85 -6.14 -13.10
N ARG A 289 7.34 -7.21 -13.73
CA ARG A 289 7.08 -8.59 -13.31
C ARG A 289 7.53 -8.82 -11.87
N ALA A 290 8.76 -8.42 -11.53
CA ALA A 290 9.29 -8.59 -10.17
C ALA A 290 8.49 -7.82 -9.11
N THR A 291 8.06 -6.59 -9.40
CA THR A 291 7.23 -5.79 -8.49
C THR A 291 5.86 -6.43 -8.28
N LEU A 292 5.16 -6.82 -9.35
CA LEU A 292 3.82 -7.42 -9.25
C LEU A 292 3.84 -8.79 -8.55
N LEU A 293 4.95 -9.54 -8.69
CA LEU A 293 5.13 -10.83 -8.03
C LEU A 293 5.72 -10.71 -6.61
N ARG A 294 6.09 -9.51 -6.13
CA ARG A 294 6.73 -9.34 -4.82
C ARG A 294 5.94 -9.97 -3.66
N HIS A 295 4.62 -9.97 -3.79
CA HIS A 295 3.69 -10.48 -2.78
C HIS A 295 3.02 -11.81 -3.17
N THR A 296 3.47 -12.46 -4.26
CA THR A 296 2.92 -13.78 -4.65
C THR A 296 3.12 -14.81 -3.54
N ASN A 297 2.03 -15.47 -3.15
CA ASN A 297 1.79 -16.29 -1.94
C ASN A 297 1.21 -15.56 -0.72
N ALA A 298 0.81 -14.29 -0.84
CA ALA A 298 -0.21 -13.76 0.07
C ALA A 298 -1.52 -14.50 -0.16
N ARG A 299 -2.09 -15.07 0.92
CA ARG A 299 -3.21 -16.02 0.92
C ARG A 299 -4.30 -15.71 -0.13
N LYS A 300 -4.84 -16.76 -0.77
CA LYS A 300 -6.27 -16.76 -1.15
C LYS A 300 -7.05 -16.33 0.09
N PRO A 301 -7.94 -15.32 0.03
CA PRO A 301 -8.74 -14.95 1.20
C PRO A 301 -9.45 -16.22 1.68
N PRO A 302 -9.55 -16.46 3.01
CA PRO A 302 -10.35 -17.57 3.48
C PRO A 302 -11.73 -17.43 2.86
N THR A 303 -12.19 -18.46 2.15
CA THR A 303 -13.58 -18.55 1.74
C THR A 303 -14.38 -18.33 3.01
N ARG A 304 -15.08 -17.19 3.11
CA ARG A 304 -16.13 -17.04 4.12
C ARG A 304 -17.05 -18.21 3.88
N ARG A 305 -16.97 -19.24 4.73
CA ARG A 305 -18.03 -20.24 4.78
C ARG A 305 -19.32 -19.43 4.93
N PRO A 306 -20.33 -19.64 4.07
CA PRO A 306 -21.62 -19.02 4.29
C PRO A 306 -21.98 -19.31 5.74
N ARG A 307 -22.36 -18.27 6.49
CA ARG A 307 -22.98 -18.46 7.80
C ARG A 307 -24.12 -19.44 7.54
N LEU A 308 -24.03 -20.64 8.10
CA LEU A 308 -25.16 -21.54 8.18
C LEU A 308 -26.26 -20.73 8.85
N SER A 309 -27.28 -20.41 8.07
CA SER A 309 -28.52 -19.83 8.56
C SER A 309 -29.00 -20.74 9.69
N SER A 310 -29.05 -20.19 10.90
CA SER A 310 -29.72 -20.80 12.04
C SER A 310 -31.24 -20.81 11.76
N ARG A 311 -31.66 -21.73 10.90
CA ARG A 311 -33.04 -22.16 10.73
C ARG A 311 -33.00 -23.66 10.52
N HIS A 312 -32.92 -24.39 11.61
CA HIS A 312 -33.51 -25.72 11.83
C HIS A 312 -33.17 -26.12 13.28
N ALA A 313 -33.85 -25.45 14.20
CA ALA A 313 -34.10 -25.96 15.54
C ALA A 313 -35.62 -25.82 15.71
N GLN A 314 -36.32 -26.90 15.34
CA GLN A 314 -37.72 -27.26 15.63
C GLN A 314 -38.15 -28.24 14.52
N VAL A 315 -37.96 -29.54 14.77
CA VAL A 315 -39.05 -30.51 15.02
C VAL A 315 -38.50 -31.52 16.02
#